data_AF-A0A3N5NWS9-F1
#
_entry.id   AF-A0A3N5NWS9-F1
#
_cell.length_a   1.000
_cell.length_b   1.000
_cell.length_c   1.000
_cell.angle_alpha   90.00
_cell.angle_beta   90.00
_cell.angle_gamma   90.00
#
_symmetry.space_group_name_H-M   'P 1'
#
loop_
_entity.id
_entity.type
_entity.pdbx_description
1 polymer ?
#
loop_
_entity_poly.entity_id
_entity_poly.type
_entity_poly.pdbx_seq_one_letter_code
_entity_poly.pdbx_strand_id
1 'polypeptide(L)'
;MRTRNYVLMIAILILAIITVYVDLPNSPGLHVGPVQQDFRIRQGLDLQGGLQVLLEADLAAGEELEPGALGVAASIIENRVNALGVVEPLVQTQGERRIIVEL
;
A
#
# COMPACT_ATOMS: atom_id res chain seq x y z
N MET A 1 -48.30 7.98 -4.44
CA MET A 1 -47.05 8.67 -4.88
C MET A 1 -46.27 9.28 -3.72
N ARG A 2 -46.88 10.06 -2.81
CA ARG A 2 -46.19 10.66 -1.64
C ARG A 2 -45.46 9.66 -0.72
N THR A 3 -46.08 8.54 -0.37
CA THR A 3 -45.47 7.54 0.55
C THR A 3 -44.20 6.91 -0.02
N ARG A 4 -44.18 6.60 -1.32
CA ARG A 4 -42.99 6.07 -2.01
C ARG A 4 -41.83 7.06 -2.01
N ASN A 5 -42.12 8.36 -2.12
CA ASN A 5 -41.12 9.40 -2.09
C ASN A 5 -40.54 9.60 -0.68
N TYR A 6 -41.34 9.49 0.38
CA TYR A 6 -40.84 9.54 1.76
C TYR A 6 -39.94 8.34 2.09
N VAL A 7 -40.31 7.14 1.65
CA VAL A 7 -39.45 5.95 1.82
C VAL A 7 -38.12 6.13 1.09
N LEU A 8 -38.14 6.67 -0.14
CA LEU A 8 -36.92 6.99 -0.87
C LEU A 8 -36.08 8.07 -0.17
N MET A 9 -36.69 9.12 0.37
CA MET A 9 -35.96 10.15 1.13
C MET A 9 -35.31 9.59 2.39
N ILE A 10 -36.01 8.73 3.13
CA ILE A 10 -35.44 8.07 4.32
C ILE A 10 -34.29 7.14 3.92
N ALA A 11 -34.44 6.36 2.85
CA ALA A 11 -33.38 5.50 2.35
C ALA A 11 -32.14 6.31 1.94
N ILE A 12 -32.33 7.43 1.23
CA ILE A 12 -31.24 8.35 0.83
C ILE A 12 -30.59 8.98 2.08
N LEU A 13 -31.38 9.38 3.07
CA LEU A 13 -30.86 9.96 4.32
C LEU A 13 -29.99 8.95 5.07
N ILE A 14 -30.44 7.71 5.19
CA ILE A 14 -29.68 6.62 5.83
C ILE A 14 -28.38 6.36 5.05
N LEU A 15 -28.46 6.26 3.72
CA LEU A 15 -27.27 6.09 2.88
C LEU A 15 -26.28 7.22 3.09
N ALA A 16 -26.74 8.48 3.09
CA ALA A 16 -25.89 9.64 3.31
C ALA A 16 -25.20 9.61 4.67
N ILE A 17 -25.92 9.25 5.73
CA ILE A 17 -25.35 9.10 7.08
C ILE A 17 -24.26 8.03 7.11
N ILE A 18 -24.49 6.88 6.45
CA ILE A 18 -23.50 5.81 6.35
C ILE A 18 -22.27 6.28 5.58
N THR A 19 -22.43 6.96 4.45
CA THR A 19 -21.30 7.48 3.66
C THR A 19 -20.47 8.48 4.47
N VAL A 20 -21.11 9.42 5.15
CA VAL A 20 -20.40 10.38 6.02
C VAL A 20 -19.66 9.67 7.15
N TYR A 21 -20.24 8.63 7.74
CA TYR A 21 -19.59 7.84 8.79
C TYR A 21 -18.31 7.15 8.29
N VAL A 22 -18.32 6.61 7.07
CA VAL A 22 -17.17 5.91 6.47
C VAL A 22 -16.05 6.88 6.05
N ASP A 23 -16.39 8.06 5.53
CA ASP A 23 -15.43 9.04 4.99
C ASP A 23 -14.75 9.91 6.07
N LEU A 24 -15.16 9.78 7.33
CA LEU A 24 -14.54 10.52 8.44
C LEU A 24 -13.09 10.03 8.70
N PRO A 25 -12.10 10.94 8.77
CA PRO A 25 -10.67 10.62 8.80
C PRO A 25 -10.18 9.86 10.05
N ASN A 26 -11.01 9.76 11.10
CA ASN A 26 -10.74 9.01 12.33
C ASN A 26 -11.91 8.05 12.66
N SER A 27 -12.58 7.51 11.65
CA SER A 27 -13.65 6.54 11.89
C SER A 27 -13.05 5.29 12.57
N PRO A 28 -13.63 4.83 13.70
CA PRO A 28 -13.07 3.70 14.44
C PRO A 28 -13.09 2.41 13.61
N GLY A 29 -13.94 2.32 12.58
CA GLY A 29 -14.19 1.12 11.79
C GLY A 29 -15.68 0.74 11.84
N LEU A 30 -15.98 -0.47 11.36
CA LEU A 30 -17.28 -1.10 11.57
C LEU A 30 -17.17 -2.09 12.73
N HIS A 31 -17.63 -1.66 13.90
CA HIS A 31 -17.65 -2.45 15.14
C HIS A 31 -19.09 -2.76 15.56
N VAL A 32 -19.82 -3.48 14.70
CA VAL A 32 -21.23 -3.81 14.94
C VAL A 32 -21.37 -5.32 15.14
N GLY A 33 -21.57 -5.73 16.39
CA GLY A 33 -21.75 -7.13 16.76
C GLY A 33 -20.49 -7.98 16.51
N PRO A 34 -20.56 -9.08 15.74
CA PRO A 34 -19.39 -9.92 15.47
C PRO A 34 -18.43 -9.31 14.44
N VAL A 35 -18.84 -8.26 13.72
CA VAL A 35 -18.01 -7.59 12.72
C VAL A 35 -17.18 -6.51 13.42
N GLN A 36 -15.86 -6.74 13.45
CA GLN A 36 -14.86 -5.80 13.93
C GLN A 36 -13.87 -5.56 12.79
N GLN A 37 -14.18 -4.60 11.93
CA GLN A 37 -13.35 -4.25 10.79
C GLN A 37 -12.81 -2.83 10.96
N ASP A 38 -11.53 -2.72 11.25
CA ASP A 38 -10.84 -1.44 11.30
C ASP A 38 -10.62 -0.92 9.87
N PHE A 39 -11.01 0.33 9.59
CA PHE A 39 -10.74 0.99 8.31
C PHE A 39 -9.36 1.67 8.33
N ARG A 40 -8.30 0.90 8.58
CA ARG A 40 -6.93 1.43 8.50
C ARG A 40 -6.55 1.61 7.03
N ILE A 41 -6.54 2.87 6.58
CA ILE A 41 -6.01 3.23 5.26
C ILE A 41 -4.48 3.13 5.33
N ARG A 42 -3.90 2.22 4.55
CA ARG A 42 -2.44 2.17 4.35
C ARG A 42 -2.06 3.33 3.45
N GLN A 43 -1.32 4.30 4.00
CA GLN A 43 -0.86 5.46 3.25
C GLN A 43 0.44 5.09 2.54
N GLY A 44 0.56 5.42 1.26
CA GLY A 44 1.81 5.18 0.53
C GLY A 44 2.92 6.14 0.96
N LEU A 45 4.14 5.87 0.48
CA LEU A 45 5.36 6.65 0.73
C LEU A 45 5.19 8.17 0.56
N ASP A 46 4.45 8.62 -0.45
CA ASP A 46 4.23 10.05 -0.73
C ASP A 46 3.34 10.75 0.32
N LEU A 47 2.50 9.99 1.04
CA LEU A 47 1.56 10.51 2.03
C LEU A 47 2.06 10.30 3.48
N GLN A 48 2.83 9.25 3.73
CA GLN A 48 3.40 8.93 5.05
C GLN A 48 4.87 9.37 5.23
N GLY A 49 5.59 9.61 4.13
CA GLY A 49 7.04 9.77 4.12
C GLY A 49 7.76 8.43 4.30
N GLY A 50 9.02 8.37 3.85
CA GLY A 50 9.85 7.17 3.90
C GLY A 50 11.12 7.32 3.06
N LEU A 51 11.78 6.21 2.73
CA LEU A 51 13.08 6.22 2.05
C LEU A 51 13.03 5.45 0.72
N GLN A 52 13.36 6.13 -0.38
CA GLN A 52 13.59 5.49 -1.67
C GLN A 52 15.10 5.41 -1.95
N VAL A 53 15.58 4.20 -2.24
CA VAL A 53 16.98 3.93 -2.60
C VAL A 53 17.02 3.33 -3.99
N LEU A 54 17.77 3.99 -4.89
CA LEU A 54 18.12 3.42 -6.19
C LEU A 54 19.52 2.81 -6.10
N LEU A 55 19.59 1.51 -6.35
CA LEU A 55 20.82 0.74 -6.42
C LEU A 55 21.10 0.42 -7.89
N GLU A 56 22.36 0.53 -8.31
CA GLU A 56 22.82 0.16 -9.64
C GLU A 56 23.94 -0.88 -9.51
N ALA A 57 23.90 -1.92 -10.34
CA ALA A 57 24.93 -2.94 -10.38
C ALA A 57 26.24 -2.34 -10.90
N ASP A 58 27.26 -2.32 -10.05
CA ASP A 58 28.62 -1.92 -10.41
C ASP A 58 29.36 -3.13 -10.98
N LEU A 59 29.70 -3.08 -12.27
CA LEU A 59 30.32 -4.17 -13.04
C LEU A 59 31.60 -3.62 -13.67
N ALA A 60 32.63 -4.46 -13.77
CA ALA A 60 33.87 -4.06 -14.42
C ALA A 60 33.65 -3.78 -15.93
N ALA A 61 34.53 -2.98 -16.52
CA ALA A 61 34.43 -2.65 -17.94
C ALA A 61 34.52 -3.91 -18.82
N GLY A 62 33.46 -4.16 -19.61
CA GLY A 62 33.36 -5.33 -20.50
C GLY A 62 32.71 -6.56 -19.85
N GLU A 63 32.30 -6.47 -18.58
CA GLU A 63 31.56 -7.52 -17.90
C GLU A 63 30.05 -7.31 -18.10
N GLU A 64 29.37 -8.36 -18.56
CA GLU A 64 27.92 -8.37 -18.70
C GLU A 64 27.28 -8.89 -17.40
N LEU A 65 26.10 -8.36 -17.09
CA LEU A 65 25.34 -8.82 -15.94
C LEU A 65 24.84 -10.25 -16.20
N GLU A 66 25.13 -11.17 -15.27
CA GLU A 66 24.61 -12.53 -15.36
C GLU A 66 23.06 -12.53 -15.31
N PRO A 67 22.38 -13.25 -16.23
CA PRO A 67 20.93 -13.35 -16.23
C PRO A 67 20.40 -13.87 -14.89
N GLY A 68 19.54 -13.08 -14.23
CA GLY A 68 18.95 -13.44 -12.94
C GLY A 68 19.73 -12.98 -11.71
N ALA A 69 20.97 -12.48 -11.85
CA ALA A 69 21.76 -11.97 -10.73
C ALA A 69 21.05 -10.82 -9.98
N LEU A 70 20.39 -9.92 -10.73
CA LEU A 70 19.57 -8.85 -10.13
C LEU A 70 18.39 -9.39 -9.32
N GLY A 71 17.77 -10.48 -9.77
CA GLY A 71 16.67 -11.11 -9.05
C GLY A 71 17.14 -11.70 -7.73
N VAL A 72 18.28 -12.40 -7.74
CA VAL A 72 18.92 -12.92 -6.52
C VAL A 72 19.27 -11.77 -5.57
N ALA A 73 19.88 -10.70 -6.08
CA ALA A 73 20.22 -9.53 -5.27
C ALA A 73 18.98 -8.86 -4.67
N ALA A 74 17.90 -8.71 -5.44
CA ALA A 74 16.63 -8.18 -4.96
C ALA A 74 16.06 -9.04 -3.82
N SER A 75 16.04 -10.36 -3.95
CA SER A 75 15.57 -11.26 -2.87
C SER A 75 16.45 -11.18 -1.62
N ILE A 76 17.77 -11.01 -1.76
CA ILE A 76 18.67 -10.81 -0.61
C ILE A 76 18.35 -9.50 0.10
N ILE A 77 18.14 -8.42 -0.65
CA ILE A 77 17.78 -7.10 -0.12
C ILE A 77 16.45 -7.17 0.61
N GLU A 78 15.42 -7.77 0.00
CA GLU A 78 14.11 -7.97 0.62
C GLU A 78 14.21 -8.70 1.96
N ASN A 79 14.95 -9.83 2.00
CA ASN A 79 15.16 -10.58 3.24
C ASN A 79 15.86 -9.75 4.33
N ARG A 80 16.84 -8.92 3.96
CA ARG A 80 17.54 -8.04 4.91
C ARG A 80 16.64 -6.95 5.46
N VAL A 81 15.85 -6.32 4.60
CA VAL A 81 14.92 -5.27 4.99
C VAL A 81 13.83 -5.83 5.91
N ASN A 82 13.29 -7.01 5.58
CA ASN A 82 12.36 -7.74 6.45
C ASN A 82 12.98 -8.05 7.82
N ALA A 83 14.25 -8.45 7.85
CA ALA A 83 14.96 -8.74 9.11
C ALA A 83 15.22 -7.48 9.98
N LEU A 84 15.23 -6.28 9.38
CA LEU A 84 15.33 -5.01 10.11
C LEU A 84 13.99 -4.57 10.74
N GLY A 85 12.91 -5.33 10.52
CA GLY A 85 11.58 -5.02 11.07
C GLY A 85 10.85 -3.91 10.31
N VAL A 86 11.27 -3.60 9.09
CA VAL A 86 10.52 -2.68 8.20
C VAL A 86 9.22 -3.37 7.79
N VAL A 87 8.11 -2.64 7.91
CA VAL A 87 6.80 -3.14 7.54
C VAL A 87 6.55 -2.77 6.08
N GLU A 88 6.26 -3.78 5.25
CA GLU A 88 5.84 -3.61 3.84
C GLU A 88 6.89 -2.95 2.91
N PRO A 89 8.16 -3.42 2.90
CA PRO A 89 9.14 -2.91 1.95
C PRO A 89 8.80 -3.32 0.51
N LEU A 90 9.05 -2.43 -0.44
CA LEU A 90 8.94 -2.71 -1.87
C LEU A 90 10.34 -2.85 -2.47
N VAL A 91 10.68 -4.03 -2.96
CA VAL A 91 11.95 -4.27 -3.67
C VAL A 91 11.66 -4.73 -5.09
N GLN A 92 12.10 -3.96 -6.08
CA GLN A 92 11.87 -4.26 -7.49
C GLN A 92 13.13 -4.06 -8.31
N THR A 93 13.32 -4.91 -9.32
CA THR A 93 14.34 -4.68 -10.35
C THR A 93 13.81 -3.67 -11.37
N GLN A 94 14.64 -2.72 -11.79
CA GLN A 94 14.30 -1.71 -12.79
C GLN A 94 15.29 -1.76 -13.96
N GLY A 95 14.75 -1.98 -15.16
CA GLY A 95 15.55 -2.09 -16.37
C GLY A 95 16.56 -3.24 -16.30
N GLU A 96 17.75 -3.03 -16.85
CA GLU A 96 18.77 -4.08 -17.00
C GLU A 96 19.78 -4.13 -15.85
N ARG A 97 19.91 -3.07 -15.03
CA ARG A 97 21.02 -2.93 -14.06
C ARG A 97 20.63 -2.34 -12.71
N ARG A 98 19.36 -2.00 -12.47
CA ARG A 98 18.96 -1.27 -11.26
C ARG A 98 18.02 -2.06 -10.37
N ILE A 99 18.03 -1.73 -9.08
CA ILE A 99 17.09 -2.19 -8.07
C ILE A 99 16.56 -0.95 -7.34
N ILE A 100 15.24 -0.85 -7.23
CA ILE A 100 14.56 0.17 -6.43
C ILE A 100 14.12 -0.48 -5.14
N VAL A 101 14.39 0.20 -4.03
CA VAL A 101 13.94 -0.17 -2.69
C VAL A 101 13.15 1.00 -2.12
N GLU A 102 11.94 0.73 -1.64
CA GLU A 102 11.09 1.69 -0.93
C GLU A 102 10.76 1.15 0.47
N LEU A 103 10.96 2.00 1.47
CA LEU A 103 10.77 1.72 2.89
C LEU A 103 9.78 2.70 3.50
#